data_AF-A0A1M6M9B9-F1
#
_entry.id   AF-A0A1M6M9B9-F1
#
_cell.length_a   1.000
_cell.length_b   1.000
_cell.length_c   1.000
_cell.angle_alpha   90.00
_cell.angle_beta   90.00
_cell.angle_gamma   90.00
#
_symmetry.space_group_name_H-M   'P 1'
#
loop_
_entity.id
_entity.type
_entity.pdbx_description
1 polymer ?
#
loop_
_entity_poly.entity_id
_entity_poly.type
_entity_poly.pdbx_seq_one_letter_code
_entity_poly.pdbx_strand_id
1 'polypeptide(L)' 'MAIKNKKDVVQVKNPKSGHYVKIDRAAGKIIGHKKSPGPYKNVPVARKSTGGNN' A
#
# COMPACT_ATOMS: atom_id res chain seq x y z
N MET A 1 -7.51 -22.48 -5.14
CA MET A 1 -7.10 -21.54 -4.07
C MET A 1 -6.08 -20.57 -4.65
N ALA A 2 -6.44 -19.30 -4.89
CA ALA A 2 -5.50 -18.32 -5.45
C ALA A 2 -4.47 -17.93 -4.38
N ILE A 3 -3.19 -18.11 -4.68
CA ILE A 3 -2.09 -17.78 -3.77
C ILE A 3 -2.04 -16.25 -3.67
N LYS A 4 -2.52 -15.70 -2.56
CA LYS A 4 -2.51 -14.25 -2.31
C LYS A 4 -1.07 -13.81 -2.07
N ASN A 5 -0.44 -13.22 -3.07
CA ASN A 5 0.93 -12.76 -2.95
C ASN A 5 0.98 -11.62 -1.93
N LYS A 6 1.83 -11.74 -0.89
CA LYS A 6 2.05 -10.66 0.11
C LYS A 6 2.41 -9.31 -0.53
N LYS A 7 2.86 -9.30 -1.80
CA LYS A 7 3.18 -8.12 -2.59
C LYS A 7 1.96 -7.28 -2.99
N ASP A 8 0.74 -7.77 -2.79
CA ASP A 8 -0.48 -7.05 -3.19
C ASP A 8 -0.92 -6.00 -2.17
N VAL A 9 -0.41 -6.10 -0.93
CA VAL A 9 -0.64 -5.09 0.11
C VAL A 9 0.42 -4.01 0.00
N VAL A 10 -0.03 -2.79 -0.27
CA VAL A 10 0.80 -1.59 -0.35
C VAL A 10 0.34 -0.55 0.67
N GLN A 11 1.13 0.49 0.87
CA GLN A 11 0.73 1.65 1.67
C GLN A 11 0.85 2.95 0.88
N VAL A 12 -0.03 3.90 1.17
CA VAL A 12 0.01 5.26 0.59
C VAL A 12 -0.05 6.27 1.72
N LYS A 13 0.71 7.36 1.60
CA LYS A 13 0.62 8.49 2.52
C LYS A 13 -0.55 9.37 2.11
N ASN A 14 -1.48 9.61 3.02
CA ASN A 14 -2.51 10.62 2.87
C ASN A 14 -1.86 12.01 3.04
N PRO A 15 -1.80 12.87 2.02
CA PRO A 15 -1.16 14.18 2.12
C PRO A 15 -1.90 15.14 3.05
N LYS A 16 -3.21 14.96 3.25
CA LYS A 16 -4.02 15.83 4.11
C LYS A 16 -3.71 15.64 5.60
N SER A 17 -3.52 14.40 6.03
CA SER A 17 -3.30 14.06 7.44
C SER A 17 -1.88 13.58 7.75
N GLY A 18 -1.07 13.30 6.73
CA GLY A 18 0.26 12.71 6.89
C GLY A 18 0.26 11.23 7.28
N HIS A 19 -0.91 10.62 7.49
CA HIS A 19 -1.05 9.23 7.91
C HIS A 19 -0.96 8.25 6.74
N TYR A 20 -0.51 7.02 7.02
CA TYR A 20 -0.42 5.97 6.03
C TYR A 20 -1.66 5.09 6.02
N VAL A 21 -2.15 4.74 4.84
CA VAL A 21 -3.26 3.79 4.63
C VAL A 21 -2.75 2.54 3.93
N LYS A 22 -3.21 1.36 4.37
CA LYS A 22 -2.95 0.08 3.72
C LYS A 22 -4.03 -0.21 2.68
N ILE A 23 -3.59 -0.59 1.49
CA ILE A 23 -4.45 -0.92 0.36
C ILE A 23 -4.12 -2.33 -0.08
N ASP A 24 -5.14 -3.16 -0.23
CA ASP A 24 -5.07 -4.44 -0.90
C ASP A 24 -5.39 -4.23 -2.38
N ARG A 25 -4.38 -4.32 -3.23
CA ARG A 25 -4.53 -4.10 -4.68
C ARG A 25 -5.25 -5.24 -5.39
N ALA A 26 -5.24 -6.45 -4.83
CA ALA A 26 -5.95 -7.58 -5.41
C ALA A 26 -7.45 -7.46 -5.15
N ALA A 27 -7.83 -7.03 -3.93
CA ALA A 27 -9.23 -6.83 -3.57
C ALA A 27 -9.79 -5.46 -3.98
N GLY A 28 -8.93 -4.48 -4.29
CA GLY A 28 -9.31 -3.10 -4.58
C GLY A 28 -9.88 -2.36 -3.36
N LYS A 29 -9.44 -2.70 -2.15
CA LYS A 29 -10.01 -2.18 -0.89
C LYS A 29 -8.94 -1.65 0.05
N ILE A 30 -9.33 -0.67 0.86
CA ILE A 30 -8.54 -0.19 1.99
C ILE A 30 -8.73 -1.16 3.14
N ILE A 31 -7.63 -1.73 3.63
CA ILE A 31 -7.65 -2.73 4.71
C ILE A 31 -7.28 -2.14 6.08
N GLY A 32 -6.79 -0.90 6.11
CA GLY A 32 -6.51 -0.23 7.38
C GLY A 32 -5.91 1.16 7.22
N HIS A 33 -6.03 1.96 8.28
CA HIS A 33 -5.41 3.28 8.38
C HIS A 33 -4.50 3.32 9.61
N LYS A 34 -3.38 4.03 9.51
CA LYS A 34 -2.42 4.17 10.60
C LYS A 34 -2.71 5.45 11.35
N LYS A 35 -2.90 5.35 12.67
CA LYS A 35 -3.09 6.53 13.53
C LYS A 35 -1.76 7.16 13.95
N SER A 36 -0.69 6.36 14.03
CA SER A 36 0.64 6.85 14.38
C SER A 36 1.40 7.38 13.15
N PRO A 37 2.26 8.40 13.33
CA PRO A 37 3.08 8.93 12.25
C PRO A 37 4.03 7.88 11.66
N GLY A 38 4.39 8.07 10.40
CA GLY A 38 5.33 7.22 9.67
C GLY A 38 4.71 5.98 9.01
N PRO A 39 5.45 5.31 8.10
CA PRO A 39 4.96 4.16 7.34
C PRO A 39 4.75 2.91 8.21
N TYR A 40 3.96 1.97 7.70
CA TYR A 40 3.93 0.59 8.20
C TYR A 40 5.25 -0.12 7.89
N LYS A 41 5.78 -0.83 8.90
CA LYS A 41 6.96 -1.69 8.73
C LYS A 41 6.65 -2.83 7.75
N ASN A 42 7.59 -3.12 6.85
CA ASN A 42 7.52 -4.22 5.87
C ASN A 42 6.35 -4.14 4.87
N VAL A 43 5.72 -2.97 4.68
CA VAL A 43 4.73 -2.76 3.63
C VAL A 43 5.33 -1.83 2.57
N PRO A 44 5.35 -2.22 1.29
CA PRO A 44 5.87 -1.34 0.24
C PRO A 44 4.98 -0.09 0.08
N VAL A 45 5.60 1.09 -0.04
CA VAL A 45 4.88 2.31 -0.42
C VAL A 45 4.48 2.19 -1.88
N ALA A 46 3.22 2.46 -2.22
CA ALA A 46 2.76 2.44 -3.60
C ALA A 46 3.53 3.50 -4.39
N ARG A 47 4.18 3.06 -5.46
CA ARG A 47 4.94 3.91 -6.36
C ARG A 47 4.19 3.95 -7.68
N LYS A 48 4.25 5.08 -8.39
CA LYS A 48 3.82 5.12 -9.78
C LYS A 48 4.72 4.14 -10.54
N SER A 49 4.14 3.10 -11.13
CA SER A 49 4.86 2.25 -12.07
C SER A 49 5.12 3.09 -13.31
N THR A 50 6.29 3.68 -13.43
CA THR A 50 6.83 4.10 -14.73
C THR A 50 7.06 2.81 -15.51
N GLY A 51 6.09 2.39 -16.31
CA GLY A 51 6.24 1.23 -17.19
C GLY A 51 7.32 1.53 -18.23
N GLY A 52 8.57 1.20 -17.92
CA GLY A 52 9.64 0.97 -18.88
C GLY A 52 9.96 -0.51 -18.83
N ASN A 53 9.54 -1.24 -19.85
CA ASN A 53 9.99 -2.61 -20.08
C ASN A 53 11.51 -2.55 -20.34
N ASN A 54 12.27 -3.43 -19.68
CA ASN A 54 13.58 -3.88 -20.15
C ASN A 54 13.40 -5.29 -20.68
#